data_AF-A0AAW9R896-F1
#
_entry.id   AF-A0AAW9R896-F1
#
_cell.length_a   1.000
_cell.length_b   1.000
_cell.length_c   1.000
_cell.angle_alpha   90.00
_cell.angle_beta   90.00
_cell.angle_gamma   90.00
#
_symmetry.space_group_name_H-M   'P 1'
#
loop_
_entity.id
_entity.type
_entity.pdbx_description
1 polymer ?
#
loop_
_entity_poly.entity_id
_entity_poly.type
_entity_poly.pdbx_seq_one_letter_code
_entity_poly.pdbx_strand_id
1 'polypeptide(L)'
;MRLLFLIALTSLLTSCASVKPQPEAFTSAEQAIAAAVRAGAEQHSPVELRFAREKLAEARKGMEYKQFDKALYLIEHSEINSELAIEKSRTAEVRARLGEQARENEILREDFERTFGESFE
;
A
#
# COMPACT_ATOMS: atom_id res chain seq x y z
N MET A 1 30.13 44.12 22.79
CA MET A 1 28.75 43.72 23.18
C MET A 1 27.78 43.61 21.99
N ARG A 2 27.73 44.54 21.03
CA ARG A 2 26.84 44.42 19.84
C ARG A 2 27.13 43.20 18.95
N LEU A 3 28.41 42.86 18.74
CA LEU A 3 28.80 41.71 17.91
C LEU A 3 28.39 40.35 18.51
N LEU A 4 28.43 40.23 19.85
CA LEU A 4 28.01 39.02 20.56
C LEU A 4 26.49 38.79 20.45
N PHE A 5 25.70 39.87 20.42
CA PHE A 5 24.24 39.79 20.24
C PHE A 5 23.84 39.35 18.83
N LEU A 6 24.61 39.76 17.81
CA LEU A 6 24.36 39.35 16.42
C LEU A 6 24.67 37.87 16.16
N ILE A 7 25.70 37.32 16.79
CA ILE A 7 26.07 35.89 16.67
C ILE A 7 25.07 35.00 17.43
N ALA A 8 24.57 35.47 18.59
CA ALA A 8 23.53 34.76 19.34
C ALA A 8 22.20 34.70 18.57
N LEU A 9 21.83 35.77 17.84
CA LEU A 9 20.54 35.86 17.13
C LEU A 9 20.48 34.98 15.88
N THR A 10 21.60 34.74 15.18
CA THR A 10 21.64 33.84 14.02
C THR A 10 21.68 32.36 14.41
N SER A 11 22.03 32.04 15.66
CA SER A 11 22.08 30.67 16.17
C SER A 11 20.70 30.05 16.41
N LEU A 12 19.64 30.86 16.50
CA LEU A 12 18.26 30.37 16.71
C LEU A 12 17.57 29.90 15.41
N LEU A 13 18.18 30.14 14.24
CA LEU A 13 17.58 29.79 12.94
C LEU A 13 18.00 28.42 12.40
N THR A 14 18.89 27.69 13.09
CA THR A 14 19.37 26.37 12.67
C THR A 14 18.71 25.19 13.40
N SER A 15 17.74 25.45 14.28
CA SER A 15 17.04 24.39 15.01
C SER A 15 15.77 23.90 14.30
N CYS A 16 15.88 23.49 13.04
CA CYS A 16 14.99 22.44 12.50
C CYS A 16 15.51 21.09 13.02
N ALA A 17 15.50 20.91 14.34
CA ALA A 17 15.81 19.62 14.94
C ALA A 17 14.67 18.67 14.56
N SER A 18 15.00 17.64 13.78
CA SER A 18 14.12 16.55 13.39
C SER A 18 13.28 16.09 14.60
N VAL A 19 11.99 16.47 14.57
CA VAL A 19 11.04 16.20 15.65
C VAL A 19 10.64 14.74 15.57
N LYS A 20 10.59 14.06 16.72
CA LYS A 20 10.16 12.67 16.80
C LYS A 20 8.80 12.48 16.07
N PRO A 21 8.66 11.48 15.18
CA PRO A 21 7.42 11.18 14.49
C PRO A 21 6.25 11.00 15.45
N GLN A 22 5.10 11.55 15.08
CA GLN A 22 3.87 11.39 15.86
C GLN A 22 3.45 9.91 15.86
N PRO A 23 2.94 9.37 16.99
CA PRO A 23 2.50 7.98 17.07
C PRO A 23 1.47 7.58 16.01
N GLU A 24 0.65 8.54 15.56
CA GLU A 24 -0.41 8.33 14.57
C GLU A 24 0.11 7.80 13.21
N ALA A 25 1.34 8.17 12.82
CA ALA A 25 1.93 7.73 11.55
C ALA A 25 2.19 6.22 11.51
N PHE A 26 2.49 5.59 12.65
CA PHE A 26 2.63 4.13 12.69
C PHE A 26 1.26 3.44 12.63
N THR A 27 0.26 4.02 13.29
CA THR A 27 -1.11 3.50 13.30
C THR A 27 -1.73 3.52 11.90
N SER A 28 -1.51 4.57 11.11
CA SER A 28 -2.02 4.65 9.73
C SER A 28 -1.44 3.56 8.84
N ALA A 29 -0.11 3.33 8.89
CA ALA A 29 0.53 2.25 8.15
C ALA A 29 0.07 0.85 8.59
N GLU A 30 -0.13 0.62 9.90
CA GLU A 30 -0.70 -0.64 10.41
C GLU A 30 -2.12 -0.89 9.85
N GLN A 31 -2.95 0.16 9.83
CA GLN A 31 -4.31 0.09 9.29
C GLN A 31 -4.30 -0.19 7.77
N ALA A 32 -3.38 0.43 7.02
CA ALA A 32 -3.20 0.19 5.60
C ALA A 32 -2.80 -1.27 5.31
N ILE A 33 -1.84 -1.83 6.07
CA ILE A 33 -1.46 -3.25 5.97
C ILE A 33 -2.68 -4.15 6.28
N ALA A 34 -3.44 -3.84 7.33
CA ALA A 34 -4.62 -4.61 7.67
C ALA A 34 -5.70 -4.54 6.58
N ALA A 35 -5.86 -3.39 5.93
CA ALA A 35 -6.76 -3.24 4.78
C ALA A 35 -6.30 -4.08 3.58
N ALA A 36 -5.00 -4.12 3.28
CA ALA A 36 -4.43 -4.98 2.25
C ALA A 36 -4.70 -6.47 2.53
N VAL A 37 -4.52 -6.92 3.77
CA VAL A 37 -4.85 -8.31 4.17
C VAL A 37 -6.34 -8.59 3.94
N ARG A 38 -7.23 -7.70 4.39
CA ARG A 38 -8.69 -7.85 4.17
C ARG A 38 -9.07 -7.86 2.69
N ALA A 39 -8.31 -7.17 1.84
CA ALA A 39 -8.49 -7.17 0.40
C ALA A 39 -7.95 -8.43 -0.31
N GLY A 40 -7.40 -9.40 0.43
CA GLY A 40 -6.89 -10.65 -0.15
C GLY A 40 -5.44 -10.58 -0.65
N ALA A 41 -4.67 -9.59 -0.20
CA ALA A 41 -3.29 -9.41 -0.66
C ALA A 41 -2.36 -10.60 -0.35
N GLU A 42 -2.67 -11.42 0.65
CA GLU A 42 -1.88 -12.63 0.92
C GLU A 42 -1.89 -13.62 -0.25
N GLN A 43 -3.01 -13.68 -0.97
CA GLN A 43 -3.16 -14.54 -2.14
C GLN A 43 -2.80 -13.82 -3.44
N HIS A 44 -3.20 -12.55 -3.57
CA HIS A 44 -3.20 -11.85 -4.85
C HIS A 44 -2.07 -10.82 -5.01
N SER A 45 -1.45 -10.36 -3.92
CA SER A 45 -0.35 -9.39 -3.96
C SER A 45 0.67 -9.60 -2.81
N PRO A 46 1.22 -10.82 -2.65
CA PRO A 46 2.04 -11.16 -1.48
C PRO A 46 3.38 -10.40 -1.43
N VAL A 47 3.90 -9.98 -2.60
CA VAL A 47 5.16 -9.25 -2.70
C VAL A 47 5.04 -7.84 -2.11
N GLU A 48 4.00 -7.11 -2.50
CA GLU A 48 3.72 -5.76 -2.03
C GLU A 48 3.35 -5.76 -0.55
N LEU A 49 2.54 -6.72 -0.12
CA LEU A 49 2.20 -6.89 1.29
C LEU A 49 3.46 -7.16 2.15
N ARG A 50 4.38 -7.99 1.65
CA ARG A 50 5.67 -8.23 2.32
C ARG A 50 6.49 -6.94 2.38
N PHE A 51 6.59 -6.19 1.28
CA PHE A 51 7.32 -4.92 1.27
C PHE A 51 6.71 -3.90 2.25
N ALA A 52 5.39 -3.81 2.36
CA ALA A 52 4.74 -2.95 3.34
C ALA A 52 5.18 -3.32 4.78
N ARG A 53 5.08 -4.61 5.13
CA ARG A 53 5.51 -5.13 6.45
C ARG A 53 6.99 -4.87 6.73
N GLU A 54 7.86 -5.10 5.74
CA GLU A 54 9.30 -4.87 5.84
C GLU A 54 9.62 -3.38 6.07
N LYS A 55 8.96 -2.48 5.35
CA LYS A 55 9.19 -1.03 5.47
C LYS A 55 8.73 -0.50 6.82
N LEU A 56 7.57 -0.95 7.31
CA LEU A 56 7.11 -0.59 8.65
C LEU A 56 8.06 -1.12 9.74
N ALA A 57 8.58 -2.34 9.59
CA ALA A 57 9.57 -2.90 10.50
C ALA A 57 10.90 -2.12 10.47
N GLU A 58 11.36 -1.72 9.29
CA GLU A 58 12.54 -0.85 9.12
C GLU A 58 12.31 0.53 9.75
N ALA A 59 11.11 1.09 9.63
CA ALA A 59 10.74 2.36 10.26
C ALA A 59 10.84 2.29 11.78
N ARG A 60 10.37 1.20 12.40
CA ARG A 60 10.50 0.97 13.85
C ARG A 60 11.95 0.94 14.30
N LYS A 61 12.83 0.25 13.56
CA LYS A 61 14.27 0.26 13.82
C LYS A 61 14.85 1.68 13.68
N GLY A 62 14.43 2.42 12.66
CA GLY A 62 14.82 3.83 12.47
C GLY A 62 14.51 4.70 13.68
N MET A 63 13.37 4.47 14.35
CA MET A 63 13.00 5.18 15.59
C MET A 63 13.96 4.89 16.74
N GLU A 64 14.40 3.64 16.90
CA GLU A 64 15.37 3.24 17.94
C GLU A 64 16.72 3.94 17.74
N TYR A 65 17.15 4.09 16.47
CA TYR A 65 18.38 4.78 16.10
C TYR A 65 18.21 6.31 15.96
N LYS A 66 17.06 6.88 16.32
CA LYS A 66 16.73 8.31 16.18
C LYS A 66 16.85 8.84 14.73
N GLN A 67 16.67 7.97 13.75
CA GLN A 67 16.63 8.30 12.32
C GLN A 67 15.19 8.66 11.91
N PHE A 68 14.66 9.75 12.47
CA PHE A 68 13.25 10.11 12.37
C PHE A 68 12.77 10.38 10.94
N ASP A 69 13.53 11.15 10.17
CA ASP A 69 13.17 11.46 8.77
C ASP A 69 13.14 10.17 7.92
N LYS A 70 14.11 9.28 8.15
CA LYS A 70 14.14 7.96 7.50
C LYS A 70 12.94 7.12 7.92
N ALA A 71 12.57 7.13 9.20
CA ALA A 71 11.42 6.38 9.70
C ALA A 71 10.11 6.86 9.06
N LEU A 72 9.91 8.17 8.93
CA LEU A 72 8.73 8.75 8.25
C LEU A 72 8.65 8.32 6.78
N TYR A 73 9.77 8.41 6.05
CA TYR A 73 9.84 7.96 4.67
C TYR A 73 9.51 6.46 4.52
N LEU A 74 9.98 5.63 5.45
CA LEU A 74 9.68 4.20 5.46
C LEU A 74 8.21 3.90 5.80
N ILE A 75 7.57 4.70 6.65
CA ILE A 75 6.13 4.61 6.93
C ILE A 75 5.33 4.90 5.66
N GLU A 76 5.63 6.00 4.97
CA GLU A 76 4.98 6.37 3.72
C GLU A 76 5.15 5.26 2.66
N HIS A 77 6.35 4.69 2.56
CA HIS A 77 6.58 3.53 1.70
C HIS A 77 5.75 2.31 2.09
N SER A 78 5.53 2.08 3.39
CA SER A 78 4.66 1.00 3.86
C SER A 78 3.21 1.22 3.42
N GLU A 79 2.71 2.46 3.49
CA GLU A 79 1.36 2.82 3.08
C GLU A 79 1.17 2.65 1.57
N ILE A 80 2.11 3.17 0.76
CA ILE A 80 2.08 3.03 -0.71
C ILE A 80 2.09 1.56 -1.14
N ASN A 81 2.94 0.73 -0.52
CA ASN A 81 2.97 -0.71 -0.83
C ASN A 81 1.66 -1.40 -0.40
N SER A 82 1.03 -0.97 0.69
CA SER A 82 -0.26 -1.50 1.13
C SER A 82 -1.38 -1.14 0.14
N GLU A 83 -1.42 0.10 -0.34
CA GLU A 83 -2.38 0.55 -1.35
C GLU A 83 -2.19 -0.19 -2.68
N LEU A 84 -0.95 -0.35 -3.12
CA LEU A 84 -0.64 -1.14 -4.30
C LEU A 84 -1.11 -2.60 -4.15
N ALA A 85 -0.93 -3.18 -2.96
CA ALA A 85 -1.39 -4.53 -2.66
C ALA A 85 -2.93 -4.66 -2.72
N ILE A 86 -3.66 -3.65 -2.22
CA ILE A 86 -5.14 -3.60 -2.29
C ILE A 86 -5.58 -3.60 -3.75
N GLU A 87 -5.06 -2.69 -4.57
CA GLU A 87 -5.52 -2.54 -5.96
C GLU A 87 -5.14 -3.74 -6.83
N LYS A 88 -3.98 -4.34 -6.60
CA LYS A 88 -3.61 -5.61 -7.26
C LYS A 88 -4.56 -6.74 -6.89
N SER A 89 -4.96 -6.82 -5.62
CA SER A 89 -5.88 -7.86 -5.15
C SER A 89 -7.28 -7.68 -5.73
N ARG A 90 -7.81 -6.45 -5.69
CA ARG A 90 -9.07 -6.10 -6.34
C ARG A 90 -9.05 -6.40 -7.84
N THR A 91 -7.94 -6.10 -8.51
CA THR A 91 -7.77 -6.40 -9.94
C THR A 91 -7.79 -7.91 -10.21
N ALA A 92 -7.14 -8.70 -9.35
CA ALA A 92 -7.16 -10.15 -9.46
C ALA A 92 -8.58 -10.73 -9.33
N GLU A 93 -9.35 -10.25 -8.36
CA GLU A 93 -10.76 -10.65 -8.20
C GLU A 93 -11.62 -10.31 -9.42
N VAL A 94 -11.47 -9.08 -9.96
CA VAL A 94 -12.20 -8.66 -11.16
C VAL A 94 -11.86 -9.57 -12.34
N ARG A 95 -10.58 -9.88 -12.55
CA ARG A 95 -10.15 -10.80 -13.62
C ARG A 95 -10.72 -12.20 -13.44
N ALA A 96 -10.79 -12.70 -12.21
CA ALA A 96 -11.40 -14.00 -11.92
C ALA A 96 -12.89 -14.01 -12.27
N ARG A 97 -13.64 -12.96 -11.89
CA ARG A 97 -15.07 -12.81 -12.24
C ARG A 97 -15.29 -12.71 -13.75
N LEU A 98 -14.47 -11.94 -14.46
CA LEU A 98 -14.54 -11.85 -15.92
C LEU A 98 -14.30 -13.20 -16.58
N GLY A 99 -13.35 -14.00 -16.07
CA GLY A 99 -13.09 -15.34 -16.57
C GLY A 99 -14.27 -16.29 -16.36
N GLU A 100 -15.00 -16.17 -15.25
CA GLU A 100 -16.21 -16.96 -15.01
C GLU A 100 -17.34 -16.56 -15.96
N GLN A 101 -17.62 -15.26 -16.09
CA GLN A 101 -18.67 -14.76 -16.98
C GLN A 101 -18.41 -15.09 -18.45
N ALA A 102 -17.14 -15.12 -18.86
CA ALA A 102 -16.76 -15.55 -20.21
C ALA A 102 -17.05 -17.04 -20.43
N ARG A 103 -16.79 -17.90 -19.44
CA ARG A 103 -17.13 -19.32 -19.49
C ARG A 103 -18.64 -19.54 -19.54
N GLU A 104 -19.40 -18.84 -18.69
CA GLU A 104 -20.87 -18.92 -18.69
C GLU A 104 -21.45 -18.51 -20.04
N ASN A 105 -20.93 -17.45 -20.67
CA ASN A 105 -21.36 -17.05 -22.02
C ASN A 105 -21.08 -18.11 -23.07
N GLU A 106 -19.90 -18.76 -23.03
CA GLU A 106 -19.58 -19.81 -23.99
C GLU A 106 -20.52 -21.01 -23.84
N ILE A 107 -20.80 -21.43 -22.60
CA ILE A 107 -21.77 -22.51 -22.32
C ILE A 107 -23.15 -22.16 -22.88
N LEU A 108 -23.64 -20.94 -22.64
CA LEU A 108 -24.93 -20.49 -23.16
C LEU A 108 -24.95 -20.47 -24.69
N ARG A 109 -23.84 -20.12 -25.33
CA ARG A 109 -23.70 -20.12 -26.79
C ARG A 109 -23.73 -21.53 -27.35
N GLU A 110 -22.99 -22.46 -26.76
CA GLU A 110 -23.00 -23.88 -27.12
C GLU A 110 -24.39 -24.50 -26.94
N ASP A 111 -25.09 -24.17 -25.85
CA ASP A 111 -26.44 -24.65 -25.57
C ASP A 111 -27.46 -24.14 -26.59
N PHE A 112 -27.34 -22.87 -26.99
CA PHE A 112 -28.16 -22.28 -28.04
C PHE A 112 -27.92 -22.97 -29.39
N GLU A 113 -26.66 -23.13 -29.79
CA GLU A 113 -26.29 -23.81 -31.04
C GLU A 113 -26.78 -25.27 -31.06
N ARG A 114 -26.66 -26.00 -29.94
CA ARG A 114 -27.16 -27.37 -29.83
C ARG A 114 -28.68 -27.48 -29.92
N THR A 115 -29.40 -26.54 -29.33
CA THR A 115 -30.87 -26.60 -29.24
C THR A 115 -31.54 -26.14 -30.53
N PHE A 116 -30.99 -25.12 -31.19
CA PHE A 116 -31.64 -24.45 -32.32
C PHE A 116 -30.84 -24.51 -33.62
N GLY A 117 -29.55 -24.85 -33.60
CA GLY A 117 -28.70 -24.89 -34.80
C GLY A 117 -29.14 -25.91 -35.84
N GLU A 118 -29.66 -27.07 -35.42
CA GLU A 118 -30.22 -28.09 -36.32
C GLU A 118 -31.59 -27.70 -36.90
N SER A 119 -32.25 -26.66 -36.37
CA SER A 119 -33.59 -26.25 -36.80
C SER A 119 -33.58 -25.28 -38.00
N PHE A 120 -32.41 -24.77 -38.39
CA PHE A 120 -32.24 -23.73 -39.41
C PHE A 120 -31.42 -24.16 -40.64
N GLU A 121 -31.03 -25.43 -40.74
CA GLU A 121 -30.52 -26.07 -41.98
C GLU A 121 -31.65 -26.83 -42.71
#